data_AF-A0A7S2IZA6-F1
#
_entry.id   AF-A0A7S2IZA6-F1
#
_cell.length_a   1.000
_cell.length_b   1.000
_cell.length_c   1.000
_cell.angle_alpha   90.00
_cell.angle_beta   90.00
_cell.angle_gamma   90.00
#
_symmetry.space_group_name_H-M   'P 1'
#
loop_
_entity.id
_entity.type
_entity.pdbx_description
1 polymer ?
#
loop_
_entity_poly.entity_id
_entity_poly.type
_entity_poly.pdbx_seq_one_letter_code
_entity_poly.pdbx_strand_id
1 'polypeptide(L)'
;CIWRHMDPNELKREVGRLHIPIDVVRGKPVVRHQQELFDLLLQKWGLQVCKRICELNKVKVDRLYAPDAVQDLAHTFCRISMDSQATKEWYASLGLPKEADLSLESMKSLERTVSVWLSLSWAELRAECESHGISTDAPEGEEEESYAHRHKLCNDLLFEDRMRHWEQHGLPAKRLGLDAAYHVMQKMEEWEAMSAAQLMNLYEEWNLPASKAGGDKQALLKDLRAYFIWGCLPTAELQKECRDHGLPAGWA
;
A
#
# COMPACT_ATOMS: atom_id res chain seq x y z
N CYS A 1 -16.71 16.00 6.36
CA CYS A 1 -15.26 15.85 6.08
C CYS A 1 -14.82 16.73 4.93
N ILE A 2 -15.45 16.58 3.76
CA ILE A 2 -15.29 17.43 2.57
C ILE A 2 -15.18 18.94 2.88
N TRP A 3 -16.12 19.46 3.66
CA TRP A 3 -16.23 20.88 3.97
C TRP A 3 -15.19 21.42 4.96
N ARG A 4 -14.46 20.56 5.67
CA ARG A 4 -13.43 20.98 6.65
C ARG A 4 -12.09 21.31 6.00
N HIS A 5 -11.86 20.86 4.77
CA HIS A 5 -10.63 21.10 4.02
C HIS A 5 -10.80 22.10 2.87
N MET A 6 -12.02 22.53 2.58
CA MET A 6 -12.25 23.66 1.68
C MET A 6 -12.03 24.97 2.42
N ASP A 7 -11.28 25.89 1.80
CA ASP A 7 -11.17 27.25 2.31
C ASP A 7 -12.58 27.86 2.43
N PRO A 8 -12.93 28.50 3.55
CA PRO A 8 -14.26 29.07 3.77
C PRO A 8 -14.69 30.10 2.71
N ASN A 9 -13.75 30.79 2.08
CA ASN A 9 -14.02 31.75 1.01
C ASN A 9 -14.19 31.05 -0.34
N GLU A 10 -13.41 30.01 -0.62
CA GLU A 10 -13.63 29.13 -1.77
C GLU A 10 -15.01 28.48 -1.70
N LEU A 11 -15.40 28.04 -0.49
CA LEU A 11 -16.72 27.48 -0.26
C LEU A 11 -17.84 28.50 -0.49
N LYS A 12 -17.71 29.72 0.06
CA LYS A 12 -18.66 30.80 -0.19
C LYS A 12 -18.72 31.20 -1.66
N ARG A 13 -17.60 31.17 -2.37
CA ARG A 13 -17.51 31.54 -3.79
C ARG A 13 -18.21 30.53 -4.68
N GLU A 14 -18.06 29.24 -4.38
CA GLU A 14 -18.74 28.17 -5.10
C GLU A 14 -20.25 28.13 -4.78
N VAL A 15 -20.64 28.33 -3.52
CA VAL A 15 -22.07 28.51 -3.15
C VAL A 15 -22.67 29.73 -3.87
N GLY A 16 -21.92 30.83 -3.97
CA GLY A 16 -22.34 32.06 -4.66
C GLY A 16 -22.47 31.91 -6.19
N ARG A 17 -21.56 31.17 -6.85
CA ARG A 17 -21.62 30.90 -8.30
C ARG A 17 -22.89 30.16 -8.70
N LEU A 18 -23.40 29.29 -7.84
CA LEU A 18 -24.48 28.36 -8.15
C LEU A 18 -25.88 28.92 -7.88
N HIS A 19 -25.99 30.18 -7.43
CA HIS A 19 -27.27 30.86 -7.15
C HIS A 19 -28.20 30.06 -6.21
N ILE A 20 -27.63 29.28 -5.28
CA ILE A 20 -28.42 28.51 -4.31
C ILE A 20 -29.05 29.50 -3.32
N PRO A 21 -30.39 29.56 -3.20
CA PRO A 21 -31.03 30.45 -2.24
C PRO A 21 -30.63 30.04 -0.82
N ILE A 22 -30.04 30.97 -0.07
CA ILE A 22 -29.63 30.78 1.35
C ILE A 22 -30.80 30.27 2.22
N ASP A 23 -32.04 30.54 1.80
CA ASP A 23 -33.26 30.13 2.49
C ASP A 23 -33.51 28.60 2.47
N VAL A 24 -32.92 27.85 1.53
CA VAL A 24 -32.99 26.37 1.49
C VAL A 24 -32.14 25.76 2.60
N VAL A 25 -31.04 26.41 2.98
CA VAL A 25 -30.20 26.01 4.12
C VAL A 25 -30.93 26.22 5.47
N ARG A 26 -32.03 26.99 5.48
CA ARG A 26 -32.80 27.37 6.68
C ARG A 26 -34.10 26.57 6.88
N GLY A 27 -34.31 25.47 6.17
CA GLY A 27 -35.37 24.49 6.50
C GLY A 27 -36.80 24.88 6.08
N LYS A 28 -36.98 25.69 5.04
CA LYS A 28 -38.33 25.93 4.46
C LYS A 28 -38.75 24.78 3.53
N PRO A 29 -40.06 24.45 3.46
CA PRO A 29 -40.56 23.38 2.59
C PRO A 29 -40.39 23.75 1.11
N VAL A 30 -39.75 22.86 0.36
CA VAL A 30 -39.42 22.98 -1.06
C VAL A 30 -40.52 22.29 -1.89
N VAL A 31 -40.97 22.91 -2.99
CA VAL A 31 -41.97 22.30 -3.90
C VAL A 31 -41.35 21.07 -4.58
N ARG A 32 -42.13 20.01 -4.84
CA ARG A 32 -41.65 18.70 -5.37
C ARG A 32 -40.64 18.81 -6.54
N HIS A 33 -40.88 19.73 -7.48
CA HIS A 33 -39.99 19.97 -8.63
C HIS A 33 -38.66 20.67 -8.26
N GLN A 34 -38.67 21.50 -7.22
CA GLN A 34 -37.46 22.11 -6.66
C GLN A 34 -36.64 21.10 -5.83
N GLN A 35 -37.28 20.08 -5.25
CA GLN A 35 -36.58 19.00 -4.53
C GLN A 35 -35.78 18.13 -5.51
N GLU A 36 -36.37 17.74 -6.64
CA GLU A 36 -35.67 16.97 -7.69
C GLU A 36 -34.46 17.73 -8.25
N LEU A 37 -34.61 19.03 -8.52
CA LEU A 37 -33.51 19.89 -8.95
C LEU A 37 -32.44 20.05 -7.85
N PHE A 38 -32.84 20.11 -6.59
CA PHE A 38 -31.91 20.20 -5.46
C PHE A 38 -31.14 18.91 -5.25
N ASP A 39 -31.78 17.75 -5.36
CA ASP A 39 -31.14 16.43 -5.27
C ASP A 39 -30.16 16.22 -6.44
N LEU A 40 -30.55 16.63 -7.67
CA LEU A 40 -29.65 16.64 -8.83
C LEU A 40 -28.45 17.58 -8.65
N LEU A 41 -28.66 18.76 -8.07
CA LEU A 41 -27.58 19.70 -7.78
C LEU A 41 -26.66 19.19 -6.67
N LEU A 42 -27.20 18.57 -5.63
CA LEU A 42 -26.42 17.92 -4.57
C LEU A 42 -25.64 16.72 -5.10
N GLN A 43 -26.23 15.92 -5.98
CA GLN A 43 -25.56 14.80 -6.63
C GLN A 43 -24.42 15.29 -7.53
N LYS A 44 -24.69 16.30 -8.36
CA LYS A 44 -23.69 16.89 -9.26
C LYS A 44 -22.57 17.58 -8.49
N TRP A 45 -22.90 18.32 -7.43
CA TRP A 45 -21.93 19.01 -6.58
C TRP A 45 -21.11 18.00 -5.77
N GLY A 46 -21.77 16.98 -5.20
CA GLY A 46 -21.13 15.86 -4.55
C GLY A 46 -20.11 15.18 -5.45
N LEU A 47 -20.47 14.89 -6.70
CA LEU A 47 -19.55 14.28 -7.67
C LEU A 47 -18.37 15.20 -8.01
N GLN A 48 -18.58 16.50 -8.23
CA GLN A 48 -17.48 17.44 -8.51
C GLN A 48 -16.50 17.53 -7.35
N VAL A 49 -17.01 17.55 -6.11
CA VAL A 49 -16.13 17.56 -4.96
C VAL A 49 -15.38 16.23 -4.79
N CYS A 50 -16.03 15.10 -5.06
CA CYS A 50 -15.36 13.79 -5.07
C CYS A 50 -14.26 13.71 -6.13
N LYS A 51 -14.50 14.25 -7.34
CA LYS A 51 -13.48 14.39 -8.39
C LYS A 51 -12.30 15.21 -7.90
N ARG A 52 -12.57 16.35 -7.28
CA ARG A 52 -11.51 17.22 -6.74
C ARG A 52 -10.66 16.53 -5.67
N ILE A 53 -11.28 15.74 -4.80
CA ILE A 53 -10.57 14.93 -3.80
C ILE A 53 -9.66 13.90 -4.48
N CYS A 54 -10.16 13.22 -5.51
CA CYS A 54 -9.36 12.26 -6.29
C CYS A 54 -8.17 12.96 -6.97
N GLU A 55 -8.39 14.11 -7.60
CA GLU A 55 -7.33 14.91 -8.25
C GLU A 55 -6.26 15.39 -7.27
N LEU A 56 -6.65 15.84 -6.07
CA LEU A 56 -5.71 16.24 -5.00
C LEU A 56 -4.82 15.07 -4.54
N ASN A 57 -5.32 13.84 -4.68
CA ASN A 57 -4.57 12.61 -4.44
C ASN A 57 -3.91 12.07 -5.72
N LYS A 58 -3.76 12.91 -6.76
CA LYS A 58 -3.12 12.59 -8.04
C LYS A 58 -3.79 11.45 -8.82
N VAL A 59 -5.07 11.19 -8.57
CA VAL A 59 -5.85 10.18 -9.31
C VAL A 59 -6.47 10.82 -10.54
N LYS A 60 -6.22 10.23 -11.71
CA LYS A 60 -6.87 10.58 -12.97
C LYS A 60 -8.25 9.94 -13.01
N VAL A 61 -9.30 10.74 -12.84
CA VAL A 61 -10.69 10.29 -12.70
C VAL A 61 -11.19 9.53 -13.95
N ASP A 62 -10.68 9.87 -15.12
CA ASP A 62 -10.98 9.22 -16.40
C ASP A 62 -10.53 7.74 -16.47
N ARG A 63 -9.64 7.30 -15.57
CA ARG A 63 -9.21 5.89 -15.46
C ARG A 63 -10.18 5.00 -14.67
N LEU A 64 -11.15 5.59 -13.96
CA LEU A 64 -12.03 4.87 -13.04
C LEU A 64 -13.22 4.24 -13.78
N TYR A 65 -13.65 3.05 -13.36
CA TYR A 65 -14.62 2.25 -14.12
C TYR A 65 -16.04 2.83 -14.15
N ALA A 66 -16.43 3.61 -13.13
CA ALA A 66 -17.76 4.18 -13.00
C ALA A 66 -17.75 5.52 -12.24
N PRO A 67 -18.79 6.37 -12.43
CA PRO A 67 -18.98 7.59 -11.63
C PRO A 67 -19.05 7.31 -10.12
N ASP A 68 -19.66 6.19 -9.72
CA ASP A 68 -19.80 5.80 -8.31
C ASP A 68 -18.43 5.46 -7.69
N ALA A 69 -17.52 4.89 -8.48
CA ALA A 69 -16.15 4.61 -8.05
C ALA A 69 -15.40 5.89 -7.62
N VAL A 70 -15.73 7.05 -8.21
CA VAL A 70 -15.18 8.35 -7.81
C VAL A 70 -15.66 8.74 -6.42
N GLN A 71 -16.94 8.53 -6.12
CA GLN A 71 -17.52 8.82 -4.82
C GLN A 71 -16.97 7.88 -3.74
N ASP A 72 -16.93 6.58 -4.02
CA ASP A 72 -16.42 5.57 -3.10
C ASP A 72 -14.93 5.80 -2.79
N LEU A 73 -14.13 6.13 -3.80
CA LEU A 73 -12.73 6.44 -3.63
C LEU A 73 -12.53 7.73 -2.81
N ALA A 74 -13.31 8.78 -3.09
CA ALA A 74 -13.23 10.03 -2.32
C ALA A 74 -13.64 9.85 -0.85
N HIS A 75 -14.67 9.05 -0.58
CA HIS A 75 -15.06 8.66 0.78
C HIS A 75 -13.95 7.87 1.48
N THR A 76 -13.35 6.92 0.77
CA THR A 76 -12.23 6.12 1.26
C THR A 76 -11.04 7.01 1.62
N PHE A 77 -10.65 7.95 0.76
CA PHE A 77 -9.57 8.90 1.07
C PHE A 77 -9.87 9.78 2.27
N CYS A 78 -11.12 10.23 2.43
CA CYS A 78 -11.55 10.96 3.62
C CYS A 78 -11.39 10.10 4.89
N ARG A 79 -11.79 8.83 4.84
CA ARG A 79 -11.61 7.89 5.97
C ARG A 79 -10.14 7.71 6.30
N ILE A 80 -9.31 7.37 5.31
CA ILE A 80 -7.86 7.16 5.49
C ILE A 80 -7.21 8.39 6.13
N SER A 81 -7.61 9.60 5.70
CA SER A 81 -7.08 10.83 6.29
C SER A 81 -7.41 10.96 7.78
N MET A 82 -8.60 10.54 8.19
CA MET A 82 -9.14 10.80 9.53
C MET A 82 -8.91 9.69 10.55
N ASP A 83 -8.86 8.44 10.10
CA ASP A 83 -8.84 7.28 10.99
C ASP A 83 -7.54 6.49 10.86
N SER A 84 -6.57 6.91 11.67
CA SER A 84 -5.24 6.30 11.71
C SER A 84 -5.26 4.89 12.31
N GLN A 85 -6.25 4.55 13.14
CA GLN A 85 -6.36 3.23 13.74
C GLN A 85 -6.90 2.23 12.72
N ALA A 86 -7.95 2.61 11.97
CA ALA A 86 -8.45 1.82 10.86
C ALA A 86 -7.37 1.56 9.79
N THR A 87 -6.50 2.53 9.52
CA THR A 87 -5.35 2.35 8.60
C THR A 87 -4.40 1.24 9.10
N LYS A 88 -4.08 1.23 10.40
CA LYS A 88 -3.20 0.22 11.00
C LYS A 88 -3.82 -1.16 11.01
N GLU A 89 -5.12 -1.24 11.28
CA GLU A 89 -5.89 -2.50 11.25
C GLU A 89 -6.00 -3.04 9.83
N TRP A 90 -6.24 -2.18 8.84
CA TRP A 90 -6.16 -2.54 7.43
C TRP A 90 -4.77 -3.07 7.06
N TYR A 91 -3.71 -2.39 7.45
CA TYR A 91 -2.35 -2.86 7.16
C TYR A 91 -2.06 -4.23 7.80
N ALA A 92 -2.49 -4.43 9.04
CA ALA A 92 -2.33 -5.70 9.74
C ALA A 92 -3.16 -6.85 9.11
N SER A 93 -4.33 -6.56 8.53
CA SER A 93 -5.18 -7.57 7.91
C SER A 93 -4.64 -8.10 6.58
N LEU A 94 -3.72 -7.38 5.95
CA LEU A 94 -3.02 -7.82 4.74
C LEU A 94 -2.00 -8.93 5.01
N GLY A 95 -1.70 -9.22 6.29
CA GLY A 95 -0.68 -10.20 6.65
C GLY A 95 0.74 -9.75 6.31
N LEU A 96 0.98 -8.45 6.17
CA LEU A 96 2.32 -7.85 5.98
C LEU A 96 3.08 -7.73 7.31
N PRO A 97 4.44 -7.71 7.29
CA PRO A 97 5.24 -7.69 8.51
C PRO A 97 5.16 -6.30 9.15
N LYS A 98 5.50 -6.18 10.44
CA LYS A 98 5.33 -4.93 11.20
C LYS A 98 6.54 -4.01 11.01
N GLU A 99 6.66 -3.47 9.82
CA GLU A 99 7.82 -2.69 9.42
C GLU A 99 8.04 -1.49 10.36
N ALA A 100 9.12 -1.52 11.15
CA ALA A 100 9.37 -0.56 12.23
C ALA A 100 9.60 0.86 11.70
N ASP A 101 10.11 0.98 10.47
CA ASP A 101 10.33 2.22 9.74
C ASP A 101 9.12 2.69 8.93
N LEU A 102 8.07 1.87 8.80
CA LEU A 102 6.90 2.22 8.03
C LEU A 102 6.04 3.23 8.78
N SER A 103 6.19 4.49 8.40
CA SER A 103 5.41 5.59 8.95
C SER A 103 3.91 5.40 8.67
N LEU A 104 3.08 5.98 9.55
CA LEU A 104 1.63 6.02 9.33
C LEU A 104 1.25 6.66 7.98
N GLU A 105 1.99 7.70 7.54
CA GLU A 105 1.70 8.32 6.23
C GLU A 105 2.04 7.37 5.07
N SER A 106 3.09 6.56 5.22
CA SER A 106 3.40 5.50 4.25
C SER A 106 2.29 4.45 4.20
N MET A 107 1.77 4.01 5.35
CA MET A 107 0.61 3.09 5.41
C MET A 107 -0.63 3.70 4.73
N LYS A 108 -0.94 4.98 5.00
CA LYS A 108 -2.04 5.70 4.34
C LYS A 108 -1.82 5.79 2.83
N SER A 109 -0.59 6.04 2.39
CA SER A 109 -0.24 6.09 0.97
C SER A 109 -0.46 4.74 0.29
N LEU A 110 -0.09 3.63 0.94
CA LEU A 110 -0.36 2.28 0.45
C LEU A 110 -1.87 2.01 0.36
N GLU A 111 -2.63 2.34 1.41
CA GLU A 111 -4.08 2.13 1.44
C GLU A 111 -4.79 2.94 0.34
N ARG A 112 -4.36 4.18 0.11
CA ARG A 112 -4.84 5.00 -1.01
C ARG A 112 -4.53 4.34 -2.36
N THR A 113 -3.31 3.84 -2.53
CA THR A 113 -2.87 3.21 -3.77
C THR A 113 -3.69 1.95 -4.08
N VAL A 114 -3.88 1.06 -3.10
CA VAL A 114 -4.74 -0.13 -3.24
C VAL A 114 -6.19 0.26 -3.53
N SER A 115 -6.70 1.30 -2.87
CA SER A 115 -8.06 1.80 -3.14
C SER A 115 -8.21 2.34 -4.57
N VAL A 116 -7.16 2.94 -5.14
CA VAL A 116 -7.16 3.37 -6.55
C VAL A 116 -7.23 2.15 -7.46
N TRP A 117 -6.37 1.14 -7.25
CA TRP A 117 -6.36 -0.08 -8.07
C TRP A 117 -7.72 -0.79 -8.07
N LEU A 118 -8.35 -0.91 -6.90
CA LEU A 118 -9.68 -1.49 -6.77
C LEU A 118 -10.74 -0.73 -7.58
N SER A 119 -10.56 0.59 -7.77
CA SER A 119 -11.48 1.46 -8.51
C SER A 119 -11.12 1.67 -9.98
N LEU A 120 -9.99 1.15 -10.47
CA LEU A 120 -9.61 1.25 -11.89
C LEU A 120 -10.58 0.48 -12.80
N SER A 121 -10.74 0.91 -14.04
CA SER A 121 -11.34 0.04 -15.06
C SER A 121 -10.53 -1.25 -15.23
N TRP A 122 -11.15 -2.31 -15.74
CA TRP A 122 -10.46 -3.59 -15.92
C TRP A 122 -9.25 -3.47 -16.86
N ALA A 123 -9.41 -2.74 -17.97
CA ALA A 123 -8.32 -2.45 -18.91
C ALA A 123 -7.15 -1.71 -18.23
N GLU A 124 -7.45 -0.71 -17.39
CA GLU A 124 -6.43 0.05 -16.65
C GLU A 124 -5.75 -0.79 -15.57
N LEU A 125 -6.49 -1.65 -14.87
CA LEU A 125 -5.91 -2.56 -13.88
C LEU A 125 -4.98 -3.58 -14.54
N ARG A 126 -5.37 -4.15 -15.69
CA ARG A 126 -4.49 -5.05 -16.46
C ARG A 126 -3.21 -4.36 -16.89
N ALA A 127 -3.31 -3.15 -17.45
CA ALA A 127 -2.14 -2.37 -17.83
C ALA A 127 -1.22 -2.09 -16.64
N GLU A 128 -1.78 -1.81 -15.46
CA GLU A 128 -1.02 -1.63 -14.22
C GLU A 128 -0.30 -2.93 -13.81
N CYS A 129 -0.98 -4.08 -13.82
CA CYS A 129 -0.40 -5.40 -13.56
C CYS A 129 0.72 -5.76 -14.55
N GLU A 130 0.50 -5.57 -15.85
CA GLU A 130 1.50 -5.83 -16.89
C GLU A 130 2.75 -4.97 -16.71
N SER A 131 2.59 -3.69 -16.34
CA SER A 131 3.72 -2.81 -16.05
C SER A 131 4.56 -3.26 -14.84
N HIS A 132 3.97 -4.08 -13.97
CA HIS A 132 4.61 -4.71 -12.81
C HIS A 132 5.09 -6.15 -13.10
N GLY A 133 4.85 -6.68 -14.30
CA GLY A 133 5.20 -8.05 -14.67
C GLY A 133 4.28 -9.11 -14.03
N ILE A 134 3.05 -8.75 -13.67
CA ILE A 134 2.07 -9.64 -13.05
C ILE A 134 1.13 -10.19 -14.13
N SER A 135 0.94 -11.51 -14.18
CA SER A 135 -0.03 -12.13 -15.09
C SER A 135 -1.47 -11.81 -14.66
N THR A 136 -2.29 -11.44 -15.63
CA THR A 136 -3.72 -11.12 -15.45
C THR A 136 -4.64 -12.24 -15.90
N ASP A 137 -4.08 -13.41 -16.21
CA ASP A 137 -4.86 -14.56 -16.68
C ASP A 137 -5.73 -15.06 -15.53
N ALA A 138 -7.03 -15.18 -15.79
CA ALA A 138 -7.94 -15.75 -14.82
C ALA A 138 -7.63 -17.24 -14.61
N PRO A 139 -7.74 -17.75 -13.37
CA PRO A 139 -7.70 -19.19 -13.13
C PRO A 139 -8.74 -19.92 -14.02
N GLU A 140 -8.42 -21.13 -14.46
CA GLU A 140 -9.37 -21.93 -15.24
C GLU A 140 -10.71 -22.05 -14.52
N GLY A 141 -11.78 -21.56 -15.17
CA GLY A 141 -13.14 -21.63 -14.65
C GLY A 141 -13.62 -20.41 -13.84
N GLU A 142 -12.79 -19.38 -13.65
CA GLU A 142 -13.22 -18.11 -13.05
C GLU A 142 -13.59 -17.07 -14.12
N GLU A 143 -14.61 -16.25 -13.83
CA GLU A 143 -14.91 -15.09 -14.66
C GLU A 143 -13.76 -14.09 -14.58
N GLU A 144 -13.22 -13.68 -15.74
CA GLU A 144 -12.06 -12.77 -15.81
C GLU A 144 -12.27 -11.48 -15.01
N GLU A 145 -13.50 -10.98 -14.91
CA GLU A 145 -13.82 -9.73 -14.22
C GLU A 145 -14.50 -9.93 -12.86
N SER A 146 -14.36 -11.10 -12.25
CA SER A 146 -14.86 -11.36 -10.90
C SER A 146 -14.24 -10.43 -9.86
N TYR A 147 -15.04 -10.03 -8.85
CA TYR A 147 -14.57 -9.27 -7.70
C TYR A 147 -13.38 -9.95 -6.99
N ALA A 148 -13.43 -11.28 -6.86
CA ALA A 148 -12.34 -12.05 -6.23
C ALA A 148 -11.04 -11.95 -7.04
N HIS A 149 -11.14 -12.04 -8.37
CA HIS A 149 -9.98 -11.94 -9.25
C HIS A 149 -9.35 -10.53 -9.21
N ARG A 150 -10.18 -9.49 -9.23
CA ARG A 150 -9.73 -8.10 -9.05
C ARG A 150 -9.00 -7.89 -7.72
N HIS A 151 -9.53 -8.42 -6.62
CA HIS A 151 -8.90 -8.34 -5.31
C HIS A 151 -7.55 -9.06 -5.27
N LYS A 152 -7.47 -10.24 -5.89
CA LYS A 152 -6.21 -10.98 -6.04
C LYS A 152 -5.16 -10.14 -6.78
N LEU A 153 -5.49 -9.57 -7.95
CA LEU A 153 -4.56 -8.73 -8.71
C LEU A 153 -4.09 -7.49 -7.94
N CYS A 154 -4.99 -6.85 -7.17
CA CYS A 154 -4.61 -5.72 -6.32
C CYS A 154 -3.66 -6.13 -5.19
N ASN A 155 -3.83 -7.32 -4.62
CA ASN A 155 -2.91 -7.87 -3.62
C ASN A 155 -1.56 -8.22 -4.26
N ASP A 156 -1.55 -8.82 -5.45
CA ASP A 156 -0.32 -9.13 -6.19
C ASP A 156 0.48 -7.85 -6.50
N LEU A 157 -0.21 -6.78 -6.94
CA LEU A 157 0.38 -5.45 -7.13
C LEU A 157 0.97 -4.88 -5.83
N LEU A 158 0.23 -4.98 -4.73
CA LEU A 158 0.70 -4.54 -3.41
C LEU A 158 1.97 -5.29 -3.00
N PHE A 159 1.99 -6.61 -3.14
CA PHE A 159 3.15 -7.42 -2.78
C PHE A 159 4.35 -7.13 -3.66
N GLU A 160 4.17 -6.95 -4.97
CA GLU A 160 5.27 -6.55 -5.86
C GLU A 160 5.85 -5.16 -5.49
N ASP A 161 4.99 -4.20 -5.12
CA ASP A 161 5.44 -2.89 -4.63
C ASP A 161 6.22 -3.01 -3.30
N ARG A 162 5.72 -3.82 -2.34
CA ARG A 162 6.44 -4.09 -1.07
C ARG A 162 7.77 -4.78 -1.30
N MET A 163 7.83 -5.79 -2.17
CA MET A 163 9.08 -6.47 -2.51
C MET A 163 10.10 -5.49 -3.09
N ARG A 164 9.69 -4.62 -4.02
CA ARG A 164 10.55 -3.58 -4.59
C ARG A 164 11.05 -2.60 -3.52
N HIS A 165 10.18 -2.23 -2.58
CA HIS A 165 10.56 -1.38 -1.46
C HIS A 165 11.61 -2.04 -0.56
N TRP A 166 11.45 -3.33 -0.23
CA TRP A 166 12.44 -4.06 0.56
C TRP A 166 13.78 -4.22 -0.18
N GLU A 167 13.76 -4.40 -1.50
CA GLU A 167 14.95 -4.42 -2.36
C GLU A 167 15.74 -3.11 -2.30
N GLN A 168 15.05 -1.97 -2.28
CA GLN A 168 15.69 -0.66 -2.10
C GLN A 168 16.39 -0.52 -0.74
N HIS A 169 15.97 -1.31 0.26
CA HIS A 169 16.55 -1.37 1.60
C HIS A 169 17.53 -2.54 1.76
N GLY A 170 17.96 -3.15 0.66
CA GLY A 170 19.01 -4.18 0.63
C GLY A 170 18.53 -5.60 0.96
N LEU A 171 17.22 -5.86 1.01
CA LEU A 171 16.69 -7.22 1.09
C LEU A 171 16.43 -7.76 -0.32
N PRO A 172 17.03 -8.87 -0.77
CA PRO A 172 16.80 -9.41 -2.11
C PRO A 172 15.43 -10.11 -2.21
N ALA A 173 14.34 -9.38 -2.00
CA ALA A 173 13.00 -9.92 -1.80
C ALA A 173 12.50 -10.76 -2.98
N LYS A 174 12.77 -10.37 -4.23
CA LYS A 174 12.36 -11.18 -5.40
C LYS A 174 13.09 -12.51 -5.49
N ARG A 175 14.36 -12.55 -5.08
CA ARG A 175 15.17 -13.79 -5.06
C ARG A 175 14.74 -14.72 -3.92
N LEU A 176 14.30 -14.14 -2.81
CA LEU A 176 13.77 -14.88 -1.66
C LEU A 176 12.36 -15.42 -1.93
N GLY A 177 11.53 -14.67 -2.66
CA GLY A 177 10.09 -14.88 -2.72
C GLY A 177 9.38 -14.28 -1.50
N LEU A 178 8.07 -14.11 -1.61
CA LEU A 178 7.26 -13.35 -0.64
C LEU A 178 7.38 -13.90 0.80
N ASP A 179 7.16 -15.20 0.99
CA ASP A 179 7.14 -15.81 2.32
C ASP A 179 8.50 -15.73 3.04
N ALA A 180 9.59 -15.97 2.31
CA ALA A 180 10.94 -15.88 2.87
C ALA A 180 11.33 -14.41 3.14
N ALA A 181 10.99 -13.48 2.23
CA ALA A 181 11.20 -12.06 2.45
C ALA A 181 10.45 -11.55 3.70
N TYR A 182 9.20 -11.98 3.84
CA TYR A 182 8.38 -11.72 5.03
C TYR A 182 9.06 -12.22 6.31
N HIS A 183 9.53 -13.47 6.30
CA HIS A 183 10.20 -14.06 7.45
C HIS A 183 11.47 -13.30 7.84
N VAL A 184 12.26 -12.87 6.86
CA VAL A 184 13.43 -12.02 7.10
C VAL A 184 13.05 -10.68 7.74
N MET A 185 12.02 -10.01 7.22
CA MET A 185 11.57 -8.72 7.78
C MET A 185 11.14 -8.85 9.24
N GLN A 186 10.35 -9.87 9.58
CA GLN A 186 9.95 -10.11 10.97
C GLN A 186 11.15 -10.34 11.89
N LYS A 187 12.14 -11.12 11.45
CA LYS A 187 13.35 -11.36 12.24
C LYS A 187 14.21 -10.12 12.39
N MET A 188 14.29 -9.29 11.37
CA MET A 188 14.99 -8.01 11.47
C MET A 188 14.35 -7.08 12.51
N GLU A 189 13.03 -6.97 12.52
CA GLU A 189 12.30 -6.18 13.53
C GLU A 189 12.55 -6.70 14.96
N GLU A 190 12.50 -8.02 15.15
CA GLU A 190 12.82 -8.66 16.44
C GLU A 190 14.24 -8.30 16.89
N TRP A 191 15.23 -8.37 16.00
CA TRP A 191 16.63 -8.06 16.31
C TRP A 191 16.89 -6.57 16.53
N GLU A 192 16.23 -5.69 15.78
CA GLU A 192 16.31 -4.25 15.98
C GLU A 192 15.80 -3.84 17.37
N ALA A 193 14.83 -4.56 17.92
CA ALA A 193 14.36 -4.38 19.28
C ALA A 193 15.32 -4.92 20.37
N MET A 194 16.24 -5.82 20.02
CA MET A 194 17.21 -6.39 20.97
C MET A 194 18.33 -5.40 21.35
N SER A 195 18.87 -5.57 22.56
CA SER A 195 20.08 -4.89 23.00
C SER A 195 21.34 -5.48 22.34
N ALA A 196 22.44 -4.72 22.33
CA ALA A 196 23.72 -5.20 21.78
C ALA A 196 24.22 -6.49 22.47
N ALA A 197 24.02 -6.62 23.79
CA ALA A 197 24.39 -7.83 24.53
C ALA A 197 23.56 -9.06 24.11
N GLN A 198 22.24 -8.88 23.87
CA GLN A 198 21.39 -9.96 23.38
C GLN A 198 21.78 -10.39 21.96
N LEU A 199 22.10 -9.43 21.08
CA LEU A 199 22.58 -9.73 19.74
C LEU A 199 23.93 -10.45 19.76
N MET A 200 24.84 -10.08 20.67
CA MET A 200 26.12 -10.79 20.84
C MET A 200 25.90 -12.24 21.28
N ASN A 201 24.99 -12.48 22.25
CA ASN A 201 24.65 -13.83 22.66
C ASN A 201 24.08 -14.66 21.50
N LEU A 202 23.23 -14.08 20.66
CA LEU A 202 22.70 -14.74 19.46
C LEU A 202 23.82 -15.07 18.46
N TYR A 203 24.79 -14.18 18.32
CA TYR A 203 25.98 -14.36 17.50
C TYR A 203 26.81 -15.57 17.95
N GLU A 204 27.02 -15.68 19.27
CA GLU A 204 27.70 -16.81 19.91
C GLU A 204 26.91 -18.11 19.74
N GLU A 205 25.59 -18.08 19.93
CA GLU A 205 24.70 -19.22 19.74
C GLU A 205 24.77 -19.79 18.32
N TRP A 206 24.90 -18.91 17.31
CA TRP A 206 24.99 -19.29 15.90
C TRP A 206 26.41 -19.66 15.47
N ASN A 207 27.37 -19.67 16.41
CA ASN A 207 28.79 -19.95 16.16
C ASN A 207 29.38 -19.07 15.05
N LEU A 208 28.92 -17.83 14.94
CA LEU A 208 29.42 -16.90 13.93
C LEU A 208 30.82 -16.40 14.33
N PRO A 209 31.75 -16.20 13.38
CA PRO A 209 33.09 -15.70 13.68
C PRO A 209 33.04 -14.35 14.38
N ALA A 210 33.79 -14.19 15.47
CA ALA A 210 33.77 -12.97 16.29
C ALA A 210 33.72 -11.70 15.43
N SER A 211 32.64 -10.90 15.61
CA SER A 211 32.44 -9.72 14.78
C SER A 211 33.60 -8.76 14.96
N LYS A 212 34.15 -8.28 13.84
CA LYS A 212 35.28 -7.33 13.83
C LYS A 212 34.93 -5.99 14.49
N ALA A 213 33.65 -5.72 14.72
CA ALA A 213 33.14 -4.46 15.22
C ALA A 213 33.07 -4.35 16.76
N GLY A 214 33.55 -5.35 17.50
CA GLY A 214 33.74 -5.24 18.95
C GLY A 214 32.45 -4.98 19.75
N GLY A 215 31.31 -5.51 19.28
CA GLY A 215 30.01 -5.37 19.96
C GLY A 215 29.17 -4.16 19.57
N ASP A 216 29.56 -3.43 18.51
CA ASP A 216 28.69 -2.42 17.91
C ASP A 216 27.37 -3.04 17.41
N LYS A 217 26.22 -2.50 17.86
CA LYS A 217 24.89 -3.04 17.55
C LYS A 217 24.62 -3.07 16.05
N GLN A 218 24.98 -2.00 15.33
CA GLN A 218 24.66 -1.89 13.91
C GLN A 218 25.48 -2.85 13.06
N ALA A 219 26.76 -3.04 13.41
CA ALA A 219 27.59 -4.05 12.78
C ALA A 219 27.08 -5.48 13.06
N LEU A 220 26.69 -5.79 14.30
CA LEU A 220 26.09 -7.09 14.64
C LEU A 220 24.81 -7.35 13.83
N LEU A 221 23.90 -6.36 13.74
CA LEU A 221 22.67 -6.47 12.95
C LEU A 221 22.97 -6.69 11.47
N LYS A 222 23.94 -5.97 10.91
CA LYS A 222 24.34 -6.12 9.51
C LYS A 222 24.81 -7.55 9.22
N ASP A 223 25.68 -8.10 10.07
CA ASP A 223 26.24 -9.43 9.87
C ASP A 223 25.17 -10.52 10.07
N LEU A 224 24.34 -10.41 11.12
CA LEU A 224 23.21 -11.32 11.38
C LEU A 224 22.21 -11.31 10.21
N ARG A 225 21.87 -10.12 9.71
CA ARG A 225 20.98 -9.95 8.56
C ARG A 225 21.55 -10.64 7.32
N ALA A 226 22.83 -10.42 7.01
CA ALA A 226 23.46 -11.04 5.85
C ALA A 226 23.44 -12.57 5.94
N TYR A 227 23.84 -13.11 7.09
CA TYR A 227 23.82 -14.55 7.34
C TYR A 227 22.42 -15.16 7.22
N PHE A 228 21.42 -14.49 7.79
CA PHE A 228 20.04 -14.98 7.76
C PHE A 228 19.40 -14.91 6.39
N ILE A 229 19.64 -13.83 5.64
CA ILE A 229 19.22 -13.74 4.23
C ILE A 229 19.79 -14.91 3.44
N TRP A 230 21.08 -15.22 3.61
CA TRP A 230 21.69 -16.37 2.95
C TRP A 230 21.03 -17.68 3.36
N GLY A 231 20.75 -17.88 4.65
CA GLY A 231 20.02 -19.04 5.13
C GLY A 231 18.60 -19.18 4.56
N CYS A 232 17.98 -18.08 4.13
CA CYS A 232 16.64 -18.06 3.54
C CYS A 232 16.63 -18.12 2.00
N LEU A 233 17.78 -17.98 1.33
CA LEU A 233 17.83 -18.03 -0.14
C LEU A 233 17.53 -19.45 -0.65
N PRO A 234 16.75 -19.59 -1.74
CA PRO A 234 16.58 -20.88 -2.41
C PRO A 234 17.92 -21.49 -2.82
N THR A 235 18.05 -22.82 -2.80
CA THR A 235 19.32 -23.53 -3.09
C THR A 235 19.94 -23.12 -4.43
N ALA A 236 19.13 -22.90 -5.46
CA ALA A 236 19.61 -22.45 -6.77
C ALA A 236 20.27 -21.06 -6.72
N GLU A 237 19.71 -20.13 -5.93
CA GLU A 237 20.25 -18.79 -5.71
C GLU A 237 21.52 -18.82 -4.86
N LEU A 238 21.58 -19.68 -3.85
CA LEU A 238 22.79 -19.91 -3.05
C LEU A 238 23.94 -20.46 -3.89
N GLN A 239 23.68 -21.46 -4.74
CA GLN A 239 24.69 -22.00 -5.65
C GLN A 239 25.21 -20.94 -6.62
N LYS A 240 24.33 -20.03 -7.06
CA LYS A 240 24.71 -18.90 -7.91
C LYS A 240 25.63 -17.93 -7.16
N GLU A 241 25.27 -17.51 -5.94
CA GLU A 241 26.13 -16.69 -5.07
C GLU A 241 27.51 -17.31 -4.84
N CYS A 242 27.56 -18.62 -4.54
CA CYS A 242 28.82 -19.34 -4.36
C CYS A 242 29.70 -19.26 -5.62
N ARG A 243 29.12 -19.49 -6.81
CA ARG A 243 29.87 -19.38 -8.08
C ARG A 243 30.37 -17.96 -8.33
N ASP A 244 29.53 -16.96 -8.06
CA ASP A 244 29.87 -15.54 -8.24
C ASP A 244 31.04 -15.12 -7.31
N HIS A 245 31.19 -15.80 -6.17
CA HIS A 245 32.31 -15.62 -5.23
C HIS A 245 33.50 -16.56 -5.47
N GLY A 246 33.49 -17.35 -6.55
CA GLY A 246 34.57 -18.29 -6.87
C GLY A 246 34.65 -19.50 -5.93
N LEU A 247 33.59 -19.78 -5.17
CA LEU A 247 33.49 -20.96 -4.32
C LEU A 247 33.03 -22.17 -5.14
N PRO A 248 33.58 -23.37 -4.88
CA PRO A 248 33.13 -24.59 -5.55
C PRO A 248 31.68 -24.89 -5.18
N ALA A 249 30.78 -24.86 -6.18
CA ALA A 249 29.34 -25.09 -5.99
C ALA A 249 28.95 -26.58 -5.87
N GLY A 250 29.93 -27.49 -5.88
CA GLY A 250 29.72 -28.93 -5.80
C GLY A 250 29.87 -29.46 -4.37
N TRP A 251 28.84 -29.25 -3.55
CA TRP A 251 28.64 -30.05 -2.33
C TRP A 251 27.41 -30.92 -2.61
N ALA A 252 27.64 -32.00 -3.36
CA ALA A 252 26.66 -33.04 -3.63
C ALA A 252 26.89 -34.21 -2.65
#